data_AF-A0A352S3A0-F1
#
_entry.id   AF-A0A352S3A0-F1
#
_cell.length_a   1.000
_cell.length_b   1.000
_cell.length_c   1.000
_cell.angle_alpha   90.00
_cell.angle_beta   90.00
_cell.angle_gamma   90.00
#
_symmetry.space_group_name_H-M   'P 1'
#
loop_
_entity.id
_entity.type
_entity.pdbx_description
1 polymer ?
#
loop_
_entity_poly.entity_id
_entity_poly.type
_entity_poly.pdbx_seq_one_letter_code
_entity_poly.pdbx_strand_id
1 'polypeptide(L)'
;AGLALVVGVVVASFVFGMPAEMAGKAAGLGIISGLFPIGWIVLNIIFLHRLTTINGSFKVLQNSISGVTEDRRLQLLLVAFSFGAFFEGAAGFGTPVAVTGAILIGLGFSPLAASGLALIANTAPVAFGALGAPIIGLSSVTGIDQVQLSAMIGRQLPFFSVLVPFWLIWAFAGFRGMLAIWPAILVAGVSFAVPQFLVSNFHGPWLVDVISALVSMGCLTAFLKIWHPKEIWTSTRILGRHDDSKVDNAEALEADAKANAASANISVIKAWMPWVILTVFVFVWGIPEFKKLMDGVWQWKYAIPGLDKAVLKGPPVVAKQIAEPAVFAFNVLSMAGTGILVSALVGGLLMGYS
;
A
#
# COMPACT_ATOMS: atom_id res chain seq x y z
N ALA A 1 11.00 6.23 14.59
CA ALA A 1 11.61 7.17 13.62
C ALA A 1 12.39 8.29 14.31
N GLY A 2 11.76 9.15 15.13
CA GLY A 2 12.46 10.28 15.79
C GLY A 2 13.67 9.88 16.64
N LEU A 3 13.54 8.85 17.48
CA LEU A 3 14.66 8.30 18.26
C LEU A 3 15.82 7.81 17.37
N ALA A 4 15.52 7.13 16.27
CA ALA A 4 16.55 6.66 15.33
C ALA A 4 17.28 7.81 14.64
N LEU A 5 16.56 8.89 14.30
CA LEU A 5 17.16 10.11 13.74
C LEU A 5 18.11 10.77 14.75
N VAL A 6 17.67 10.93 16.00
CA VAL A 6 18.48 11.52 17.07
C VAL A 6 19.74 10.68 17.30
N VAL A 7 19.59 9.37 17.43
CA VAL A 7 20.72 8.44 17.58
C VAL A 7 21.65 8.53 16.37
N GLY A 8 21.12 8.58 15.15
CA GLY A 8 21.90 8.72 13.93
C GLY A 8 22.73 10.01 13.89
N VAL A 9 22.14 11.15 14.26
CA VAL A 9 22.85 12.44 14.34
C VAL A 9 23.92 12.42 15.43
N VAL A 10 23.63 11.84 16.60
CA VAL A 10 24.59 11.69 17.69
C VAL A 10 25.77 10.81 17.26
N VAL A 11 25.51 9.65 16.67
CA VAL A 11 26.57 8.75 16.19
C VAL A 11 27.40 9.43 15.09
N ALA A 12 26.77 10.07 14.11
CA ALA A 12 27.48 10.80 13.06
C ALA A 12 28.39 11.89 13.64
N SER A 13 27.90 12.66 14.62
CA SER A 13 28.63 13.80 15.16
C SER A 13 29.74 13.38 16.13
N PHE A 14 29.46 12.47 17.06
CA PHE A 14 30.37 12.12 18.15
C PHE A 14 31.29 10.93 17.85
N VAL A 15 30.86 9.96 17.03
CA VAL A 15 31.67 8.77 16.70
C VAL A 15 32.47 9.00 15.43
N PHE A 16 31.82 9.53 14.39
CA PHE A 16 32.46 9.77 13.09
C PHE A 16 33.05 11.18 12.94
N GLY A 17 32.90 12.04 13.96
CA GLY A 17 33.46 13.39 13.96
C GLY A 17 32.84 14.31 12.90
N MET A 18 31.65 14.00 12.39
CA MET A 18 30.97 14.84 11.40
C MET A 18 30.51 16.15 12.06
N PRO A 19 30.86 17.33 11.53
CA PRO A 19 30.33 18.59 11.99
C PRO A 19 28.80 18.56 12.11
N ALA A 20 28.27 19.00 13.26
CA ALA A 20 26.84 18.94 13.57
C ALA A 20 25.98 19.67 12.52
N GLU A 21 26.51 20.73 11.92
CA GLU A 21 25.86 21.44 10.80
C GLU A 21 25.65 20.51 9.58
N MET A 22 26.67 19.75 9.20
CA MET A 22 26.55 18.79 8.09
C MET A 22 25.59 17.64 8.44
N ALA A 23 25.65 17.13 9.69
CA ALA A 23 24.72 16.10 10.15
C ALA A 23 23.27 16.59 10.11
N GLY A 24 23.03 17.85 10.51
CA GLY A 24 21.73 18.51 10.40
C GLY A 24 21.26 18.70 8.95
N LYS A 25 22.16 19.11 8.05
CA LYS A 25 21.86 19.21 6.61
C LYS A 25 21.50 17.85 5.99
N ALA A 26 22.22 16.78 6.37
CA ALA A 26 21.94 15.42 5.91
C ALA A 26 20.57 14.93 6.43
N ALA A 27 20.26 15.19 7.71
CA ALA A 27 18.95 14.91 8.28
C ALA A 27 17.84 15.68 7.53
N GLY A 28 18.04 16.97 7.26
CA GLY A 28 17.11 17.80 6.50
C GLY A 28 16.88 17.28 5.07
N LEU A 29 17.95 16.88 4.37
CA LEU A 29 17.85 16.26 3.06
C LEU A 29 17.02 14.98 3.10
N GLY A 30 17.25 14.11 4.10
CA GLY A 30 16.47 12.89 4.29
C GLY A 30 14.99 13.16 4.58
N ILE A 31 14.70 14.14 5.43
CA ILE A 31 13.32 14.56 5.75
C ILE A 31 12.61 15.03 4.50
N ILE A 32 13.21 15.94 3.72
CA ILE A 32 12.56 16.50 2.51
C ILE A 32 12.40 15.41 1.43
N SER A 33 13.43 14.57 1.24
CA SER A 33 13.42 13.49 0.24
C SER A 33 12.41 12.39 0.56
N GLY A 34 12.08 12.16 1.83
CA GLY A 34 11.02 11.24 2.25
C GLY A 34 9.64 11.91 2.28
N LEU A 35 9.52 13.05 2.97
CA LEU A 35 8.24 13.72 3.20
C LEU A 35 7.58 14.14 1.90
N PHE A 36 8.34 14.67 0.94
CA PHE A 36 7.74 15.23 -0.26
C PHE A 36 7.12 14.15 -1.16
N PRO A 37 7.84 13.09 -1.60
CA PRO A 37 7.24 12.07 -2.46
C PRO A 37 6.13 11.28 -1.76
N ILE A 38 6.30 10.95 -0.48
CA ILE A 38 5.31 10.19 0.30
C ILE A 38 4.07 11.03 0.58
N GLY A 39 4.26 12.26 1.06
CA GLY A 39 3.19 13.20 1.31
C GLY A 39 2.40 13.50 0.04
N TRP A 40 3.08 13.60 -1.11
CA TRP A 40 2.42 13.79 -2.40
C TRP A 40 1.55 12.59 -2.81
N ILE A 41 1.96 11.36 -2.52
CA ILE A 41 1.13 10.16 -2.74
C ILE A 41 -0.10 10.19 -1.82
N VAL A 42 0.12 10.37 -0.51
CA VAL A 42 -0.93 10.33 0.52
C VAL A 42 -1.98 11.42 0.31
N LEU A 43 -1.56 12.64 -0.01
CA LEU A 43 -2.48 13.75 -0.28
C LEU A 43 -3.43 13.42 -1.44
N ASN A 44 -2.87 12.94 -2.56
CA ASN A 44 -3.63 12.70 -3.78
C ASN A 44 -4.52 11.45 -3.69
N ILE A 45 -4.09 10.39 -2.99
CA ILE A 45 -4.95 9.22 -2.77
C ILE A 45 -6.10 9.54 -1.80
N ILE A 46 -5.85 10.34 -0.75
CA ILE A 46 -6.92 10.81 0.14
C ILE A 46 -7.90 11.69 -0.63
N PHE A 47 -7.40 12.55 -1.52
CA PHE A 47 -8.24 13.34 -2.40
C PHE A 47 -9.15 12.46 -3.27
N LEU A 48 -8.60 11.47 -3.98
CA LEU A 48 -9.39 10.51 -4.76
C LEU A 48 -10.40 9.76 -3.89
N HIS A 49 -9.96 9.26 -2.73
CA HIS A 49 -10.83 8.57 -1.80
C HIS A 49 -12.00 9.46 -1.38
N ARG A 50 -11.76 10.71 -0.99
CA ARG A 50 -12.80 11.67 -0.62
C ARG A 50 -13.79 11.92 -1.75
N LEU A 51 -13.33 12.07 -3.00
CA LEU A 51 -14.22 12.20 -4.16
C LEU A 51 -15.15 10.98 -4.30
N THR A 52 -14.62 9.77 -4.10
CA THR A 52 -15.42 8.53 -4.16
C THR A 52 -16.33 8.31 -2.95
N THR A 53 -15.96 8.85 -1.77
CA THR A 53 -16.82 8.82 -0.58
C THR A 53 -18.00 9.77 -0.73
N ILE A 54 -17.74 11.02 -1.17
CA ILE A 54 -18.76 12.07 -1.26
C ILE A 54 -19.88 11.72 -2.26
N ASN A 55 -19.56 11.07 -3.38
CA ASN A 55 -20.58 10.66 -4.35
C ASN A 55 -21.17 9.25 -4.09
N GLY A 56 -20.76 8.56 -3.02
CA GLY A 56 -21.23 7.22 -2.69
C GLY A 56 -20.62 6.07 -3.51
N SER A 57 -19.77 6.33 -4.51
CA SER A 57 -19.11 5.28 -5.32
C SER A 57 -18.29 4.32 -4.48
N PHE A 58 -17.59 4.82 -3.46
CA PHE A 58 -16.83 3.99 -2.53
C PHE A 58 -17.72 3.01 -1.76
N LYS A 59 -18.96 3.41 -1.43
CA LYS A 59 -19.91 2.52 -0.75
C LYS A 59 -20.40 1.40 -1.66
N VAL A 60 -20.71 1.72 -2.93
CA VAL A 60 -21.07 0.71 -3.94
C VAL A 60 -19.90 -0.24 -4.19
N LEU A 61 -18.67 0.27 -4.25
CA LEU A 61 -17.46 -0.56 -4.31
C LEU A 61 -17.36 -1.50 -3.11
N GLN A 62 -17.47 -0.96 -1.88
CA GLN A 62 -17.45 -1.73 -0.64
C GLN A 62 -18.50 -2.84 -0.66
N ASN A 63 -19.75 -2.50 -1.03
CA ASN A 63 -20.85 -3.45 -1.13
C ASN A 63 -20.63 -4.50 -2.22
N SER A 64 -19.97 -4.14 -3.33
CA SER A 64 -19.66 -5.09 -4.40
C SER A 64 -18.63 -6.14 -3.95
N ILE A 65 -17.69 -5.76 -3.08
CA ILE A 65 -16.68 -6.68 -2.53
C ILE A 65 -17.27 -7.52 -1.40
N SER A 66 -18.02 -6.91 -0.48
CA SER A 66 -18.65 -7.65 0.63
C SER A 66 -19.81 -8.53 0.18
N GLY A 67 -20.49 -8.17 -0.91
CA GLY A 67 -21.58 -8.95 -1.50
C GLY A 67 -21.13 -10.21 -2.26
N VAL A 68 -19.83 -10.43 -2.45
CA VAL A 68 -19.31 -11.66 -3.06
C VAL A 68 -19.61 -12.88 -2.19
N THR A 69 -19.66 -12.71 -0.87
CA THR A 69 -19.86 -13.81 0.08
C THR A 69 -20.41 -13.31 1.40
N GLU A 70 -21.29 -14.10 2.02
CA GLU A 70 -21.83 -13.83 3.36
C GLU A 70 -20.86 -14.24 4.48
N ASP A 71 -19.80 -14.99 4.17
CA ASP A 71 -18.83 -15.48 5.16
C ASP A 71 -17.79 -14.40 5.51
N ARG A 72 -17.72 -14.02 6.79
CA ARG A 72 -16.82 -12.97 7.30
C ARG A 72 -15.34 -13.33 7.13
N ARG A 73 -14.98 -14.61 7.16
CA ARG A 73 -13.59 -15.05 6.94
C ARG A 73 -13.19 -14.81 5.49
N LEU A 74 -14.08 -15.10 4.55
CA LEU A 74 -13.83 -14.86 3.13
C LEU A 74 -13.85 -13.37 2.78
N GLN A 75 -14.71 -12.58 3.43
CA GLN A 75 -14.67 -11.11 3.33
C GLN A 75 -13.33 -10.54 3.83
N LEU A 76 -12.72 -11.10 4.88
CA LEU A 76 -11.38 -10.69 5.32
C LEU A 76 -10.31 -10.94 4.24
N LEU A 77 -10.38 -12.07 3.52
CA LEU A 77 -9.44 -12.36 2.43
C LEU A 77 -9.60 -11.40 1.24
N LEU A 78 -10.85 -11.06 0.90
CA LEU A 78 -11.15 -10.13 -0.20
C LEU A 78 -10.76 -8.69 0.17
N VAL A 79 -11.15 -8.24 1.36
CA VAL A 79 -10.98 -6.84 1.80
C VAL A 79 -9.60 -6.61 2.38
N ALA A 80 -9.25 -7.28 3.47
CA ALA A 80 -8.04 -6.95 4.23
C ALA A 80 -6.78 -7.40 3.49
N PHE A 81 -6.80 -8.58 2.86
CA PHE A 81 -5.65 -9.14 2.16
C PHE A 81 -5.58 -8.65 0.71
N SER A 82 -6.52 -9.03 -0.17
CA SER A 82 -6.38 -8.74 -1.61
C SER A 82 -6.59 -7.26 -1.92
N PHE A 83 -7.71 -6.67 -1.53
CA PHE A 83 -8.00 -5.25 -1.77
C PHE A 83 -7.04 -4.34 -0.99
N GLY A 84 -6.69 -4.71 0.25
CA GLY A 84 -5.64 -4.04 1.03
C GLY A 84 -4.30 -4.02 0.30
N ALA A 85 -3.83 -5.15 -0.22
CA ALA A 85 -2.58 -5.21 -0.99
C ALA A 85 -2.63 -4.37 -2.28
N PHE A 86 -3.79 -4.29 -2.95
CA PHE A 86 -3.97 -3.40 -4.09
C PHE A 86 -3.75 -1.93 -3.70
N PHE A 87 -4.34 -1.49 -2.58
CA PHE A 87 -4.09 -0.15 -2.04
C PHE A 87 -2.65 0.05 -1.58
N GLU A 88 -2.00 -0.99 -1.02
CA GLU A 88 -0.59 -0.90 -0.59
C GLU A 88 0.31 -0.66 -1.80
N GLY A 89 0.10 -1.41 -2.88
CA GLY A 89 0.83 -1.21 -4.14
C GLY A 89 0.65 0.19 -4.72
N ALA A 90 -0.57 0.74 -4.70
CA ALA A 90 -0.86 2.05 -5.29
C ALA A 90 -0.45 3.25 -4.41
N ALA A 91 -0.72 3.18 -3.11
CA ALA A 91 -0.56 4.30 -2.18
C ALA A 91 0.49 4.04 -1.09
N GLY A 92 0.52 2.82 -0.56
CA GLY A 92 1.42 2.40 0.51
C GLY A 92 1.26 3.19 1.83
N PHE A 93 2.29 3.09 2.67
CA PHE A 93 2.49 3.91 3.88
C PHE A 93 1.32 3.85 4.88
N GLY A 94 0.68 2.69 5.03
CA GLY A 94 -0.38 2.48 6.02
C GLY A 94 -1.77 2.99 5.61
N THR A 95 -1.88 3.70 4.48
CA THR A 95 -3.15 4.04 3.83
C THR A 95 -4.09 2.82 3.70
N PRO A 96 -3.61 1.62 3.30
CA PRO A 96 -4.50 0.48 3.12
C PRO A 96 -5.08 -0.03 4.41
N VAL A 97 -4.31 0.02 5.50
CA VAL A 97 -4.78 -0.39 6.84
C VAL A 97 -5.92 0.52 7.30
N ALA A 98 -5.82 1.82 7.05
CA ALA A 98 -6.88 2.77 7.39
C ALA A 98 -8.16 2.51 6.57
N VAL A 99 -8.03 2.32 5.25
CA VAL A 99 -9.17 2.09 4.35
C VAL A 99 -9.83 0.73 4.62
N THR A 100 -9.05 -0.36 4.68
CA THR A 100 -9.57 -1.70 4.94
C THR A 100 -10.12 -1.82 6.35
N GLY A 101 -9.49 -1.19 7.34
CA GLY A 101 -10.01 -1.10 8.70
C GLY A 101 -11.39 -0.42 8.75
N ALA A 102 -11.55 0.72 8.07
CA ALA A 102 -12.85 1.40 7.97
C ALA A 102 -13.92 0.51 7.30
N ILE A 103 -13.55 -0.23 6.25
CA ILE A 103 -14.46 -1.17 5.60
C ILE A 103 -14.89 -2.29 6.55
N LEU A 104 -13.95 -2.88 7.30
CA LEU A 104 -14.23 -3.95 8.25
C LEU A 104 -15.12 -3.46 9.40
N ILE A 105 -14.90 -2.24 9.91
CA ILE A 105 -15.78 -1.61 10.89
C ILE A 105 -17.20 -1.49 10.32
N GLY A 106 -17.33 -1.03 9.07
CA GLY A 106 -18.62 -0.96 8.37
C GLY A 106 -19.27 -2.33 8.12
N LEU A 107 -18.53 -3.42 8.20
CA LEU A 107 -19.04 -4.79 8.12
C LEU A 107 -19.43 -5.37 9.49
N GLY A 108 -19.21 -4.62 10.57
CA GLY A 108 -19.59 -4.98 11.94
C GLY A 108 -18.45 -5.51 12.81
N PHE A 109 -17.19 -5.40 12.37
CA PHE A 109 -16.04 -5.70 13.22
C PHE A 109 -15.81 -4.55 14.21
N SER A 110 -15.36 -4.86 15.42
CA SER A 110 -14.93 -3.84 16.38
C SER A 110 -13.69 -3.09 15.87
N PRO A 111 -13.49 -1.81 16.20
CA PRO A 111 -12.38 -1.01 15.69
C PRO A 111 -11.00 -1.62 15.96
N LEU A 112 -10.81 -2.21 17.15
CA LEU A 112 -9.54 -2.84 17.51
C LEU A 112 -9.30 -4.12 16.69
N ALA A 113 -10.33 -4.96 16.53
CA ALA A 113 -10.27 -6.14 15.68
C ALA A 113 -10.00 -5.80 14.22
N ALA A 114 -10.75 -4.85 13.66
CA ALA A 114 -10.60 -4.40 12.28
C ALA A 114 -9.19 -3.89 12.00
N SER A 115 -8.66 -3.05 12.88
CA SER A 115 -7.29 -2.51 12.76
C SER A 115 -6.24 -3.61 12.87
N GLY A 116 -6.38 -4.53 13.84
CA GLY A 116 -5.44 -5.64 14.02
C GLY A 116 -5.42 -6.61 12.83
N LEU A 117 -6.59 -6.97 12.30
CA LEU A 117 -6.71 -7.87 11.14
C LEU A 117 -6.18 -7.20 9.87
N ALA A 118 -6.45 -5.91 9.67
CA ALA A 118 -5.90 -5.13 8.56
C ALA A 118 -4.37 -5.05 8.62
N LEU A 119 -3.79 -4.83 9.82
CA LEU A 119 -2.33 -4.82 10.03
C LEU A 119 -1.69 -6.18 9.73
N ILE A 120 -2.31 -7.27 10.18
CA ILE A 120 -1.84 -8.64 9.87
C ILE A 120 -1.81 -8.85 8.36
N ALA A 121 -2.90 -8.52 7.68
CA ALA A 121 -3.04 -8.72 6.24
C ALA A 121 -2.01 -7.91 5.43
N ASN A 122 -1.65 -6.70 5.90
CA ASN A 122 -0.70 -5.83 5.22
C ASN A 122 0.77 -6.29 5.32
N THR A 123 1.07 -7.37 6.05
CA THR A 123 2.46 -7.83 6.25
C THR A 123 3.14 -8.28 4.95
N ALA A 124 2.40 -8.92 4.04
CA ALA A 124 2.92 -9.47 2.79
C ALA A 124 3.26 -8.44 1.70
N PRO A 125 2.41 -7.43 1.39
CA PRO A 125 2.66 -6.52 0.28
C PRO A 125 3.73 -5.46 0.55
N VAL A 126 3.88 -4.96 1.79
CA VAL A 126 4.62 -3.72 2.14
C VAL A 126 5.99 -3.50 1.45
N ALA A 127 6.76 -4.55 1.15
CA ALA A 127 8.04 -4.39 0.46
C ALA A 127 7.92 -3.75 -0.94
N PHE A 128 6.81 -3.97 -1.64
CA PHE A 128 6.55 -3.41 -2.97
C PHE A 128 5.54 -2.26 -2.95
N GLY A 129 5.15 -1.80 -1.76
CA GLY A 129 4.20 -0.72 -1.58
C GLY A 129 4.63 0.60 -2.21
N ALA A 130 3.65 1.46 -2.48
CA ALA A 130 3.83 2.78 -3.09
C ALA A 130 4.71 2.74 -4.35
N LEU A 131 4.34 1.87 -5.30
CA LEU A 131 5.08 1.65 -6.55
C LEU A 131 6.56 1.28 -6.31
N GLY A 132 6.84 0.44 -5.31
CA GLY A 132 8.20 -0.02 -5.01
C GLY A 132 9.08 0.99 -4.27
N ALA A 133 8.51 2.02 -3.65
CA ALA A 133 9.25 3.07 -2.94
C ALA A 133 10.28 2.53 -1.92
N PRO A 134 9.99 1.48 -1.11
CA PRO A 134 10.97 0.92 -0.19
C PRO A 134 12.21 0.36 -0.89
N ILE A 135 12.03 -0.32 -2.03
CA ILE A 135 13.12 -0.91 -2.81
C ILE A 135 13.93 0.17 -3.53
N ILE A 136 13.25 1.20 -4.05
CA ILE A 136 13.92 2.36 -4.67
C ILE A 136 14.78 3.09 -3.64
N GLY A 137 14.24 3.32 -2.44
CA GLY A 137 14.97 3.90 -1.32
C GLY A 137 16.18 3.04 -0.94
N LEU A 138 15.99 1.73 -0.76
CA LEU A 138 17.08 0.81 -0.43
C LEU A 138 18.18 0.79 -1.50
N SER A 139 17.81 0.78 -2.78
CA SER A 139 18.74 0.85 -3.91
C SER A 139 19.57 2.13 -3.89
N SER A 140 18.95 3.28 -3.59
CA SER A 140 19.65 4.58 -3.54
C SER A 140 20.74 4.65 -2.46
N VAL A 141 20.55 3.96 -1.33
CA VAL A 141 21.49 3.97 -0.21
C VAL A 141 22.58 2.90 -0.36
N THR A 142 22.21 1.72 -0.87
CA THR A 142 23.12 0.57 -1.00
C THR A 142 23.90 0.55 -2.31
N GLY A 143 23.41 1.24 -3.34
CA GLY A 143 23.95 1.16 -4.70
C GLY A 143 23.67 -0.16 -5.42
N ILE A 144 22.86 -1.05 -4.84
CA ILE A 144 22.46 -2.32 -5.46
C ILE A 144 21.35 -2.04 -6.48
N ASP A 145 21.41 -2.73 -7.62
CA ASP A 145 20.41 -2.61 -8.68
C ASP A 145 18.98 -2.90 -8.18
N GLN A 146 18.02 -2.09 -8.62
CA GLN A 146 16.62 -2.16 -8.17
C GLN A 146 15.95 -3.47 -8.59
N VAL A 147 16.27 -3.98 -9.79
CA VAL A 147 15.69 -5.23 -10.30
C VAL A 147 16.27 -6.42 -9.55
N GLN A 148 17.57 -6.39 -9.23
CA GLN A 148 18.20 -7.40 -8.38
C GLN A 148 17.60 -7.45 -6.97
N LEU A 149 17.44 -6.29 -6.32
CA LEU A 149 16.80 -6.20 -5.00
C LEU A 149 15.35 -6.71 -5.06
N SER A 150 14.59 -6.27 -6.07
CA SER A 150 13.22 -6.72 -6.31
C SER A 150 13.15 -8.24 -6.46
N ALA A 151 14.02 -8.84 -7.28
CA ALA A 151 14.03 -10.28 -7.50
C ALA A 151 14.41 -11.06 -6.25
N MET A 152 15.38 -10.59 -5.45
CA MET A 152 15.75 -11.24 -4.19
C MET A 152 14.60 -11.24 -3.19
N ILE A 153 14.00 -10.08 -2.95
CA ILE A 153 12.84 -9.93 -2.07
C ILE A 153 11.67 -10.79 -2.59
N GLY A 154 11.44 -10.74 -3.91
CA GLY A 154 10.41 -11.48 -4.62
C GLY A 154 10.60 -13.00 -4.65
N ARG A 155 11.76 -13.53 -4.26
CA ARG A 155 12.00 -14.97 -4.06
C ARG A 155 11.71 -15.42 -2.63
N GLN A 156 11.83 -14.51 -1.66
CA GLN A 156 11.64 -14.79 -0.23
C GLN A 156 10.18 -14.56 0.20
N LEU A 157 9.59 -13.45 -0.24
CA LEU A 157 8.24 -13.05 0.16
C LEU A 157 7.12 -14.01 -0.27
N PRO A 158 7.14 -14.68 -1.45
CA PRO A 158 6.03 -15.55 -1.85
C PRO A 158 5.64 -16.60 -0.82
N PHE A 159 6.62 -17.12 -0.07
CA PHE A 159 6.36 -18.06 1.03
C PHE A 159 5.49 -17.42 2.13
N PHE A 160 5.83 -16.19 2.54
CA PHE A 160 5.05 -15.43 3.51
C PHE A 160 3.72 -14.97 2.94
N SER A 161 3.65 -14.62 1.66
CA SER A 161 2.40 -14.23 0.99
C SER A 161 1.38 -15.37 0.95
N VAL A 162 1.82 -16.62 0.91
CA VAL A 162 0.93 -17.77 1.09
C VAL A 162 0.56 -17.95 2.56
N LEU A 163 1.50 -17.76 3.50
CA LEU A 163 1.28 -18.02 4.93
C LEU A 163 0.42 -16.96 5.64
N VAL A 164 0.57 -15.69 5.29
CA VAL A 164 -0.14 -14.55 5.90
C VAL A 164 -1.66 -14.69 5.84
N PRO A 165 -2.32 -15.07 4.72
CA PRO A 165 -3.77 -15.24 4.71
C PRO A 165 -4.23 -16.41 5.60
N PHE A 166 -3.42 -17.47 5.78
CA PHE A 166 -3.72 -18.51 6.79
C PHE A 166 -3.66 -17.95 8.20
N TRP A 167 -2.61 -17.20 8.51
CA TRP A 167 -2.45 -16.57 9.82
C TRP A 167 -3.54 -15.55 10.11
N LEU A 168 -3.96 -14.76 9.12
CA LEU A 168 -5.07 -13.81 9.20
C LEU A 168 -6.37 -14.51 9.65
N ILE A 169 -6.75 -15.60 8.98
CA ILE A 169 -7.97 -16.33 9.32
C ILE A 169 -7.82 -17.09 10.64
N TRP A 170 -6.64 -17.63 10.93
CA TRP A 170 -6.39 -18.26 12.23
C TRP A 170 -6.54 -17.25 13.37
N ALA A 171 -5.99 -16.04 13.24
CA ALA A 171 -6.11 -14.98 14.23
C ALA A 171 -7.57 -14.54 14.45
N PHE A 172 -8.41 -14.61 13.41
CA PHE A 172 -9.82 -14.24 13.49
C PHE A 172 -10.73 -15.35 14.02
N ALA A 173 -10.69 -16.53 13.40
CA ALA A 173 -11.66 -17.63 13.58
C ALA A 173 -11.07 -18.89 14.23
N GLY A 174 -9.82 -18.83 14.69
CA GLY A 174 -9.13 -19.99 15.26
C GLY A 174 -8.71 -21.03 14.22
N PHE A 175 -7.97 -22.05 14.66
CA PHE A 175 -7.37 -23.06 13.77
C PHE A 175 -8.43 -23.87 13.01
N ARG A 176 -9.52 -24.24 13.69
CA ARG A 176 -10.65 -24.96 13.07
C ARG A 176 -11.37 -24.10 12.04
N GLY A 177 -11.59 -22.81 12.34
CA GLY A 177 -12.21 -21.87 11.42
C GLY A 177 -11.38 -21.63 10.16
N MET A 178 -10.06 -21.59 10.30
CA MET A 178 -9.09 -21.54 9.18
C MET A 178 -9.15 -22.81 8.34
N LEU A 179 -9.07 -23.99 8.96
CA LEU A 179 -9.14 -25.27 8.24
C LEU A 179 -10.46 -25.45 7.50
N ALA A 180 -11.58 -24.92 7.97
CA ALA A 180 -12.85 -25.04 7.27
C ALA A 180 -12.87 -24.33 5.90
N ILE A 181 -12.01 -23.33 5.69
CA ILE A 181 -11.93 -22.54 4.45
C ILE A 181 -10.54 -22.56 3.80
N TRP A 182 -9.69 -23.53 4.17
CA TRP A 182 -8.32 -23.64 3.67
C TRP A 182 -8.18 -23.59 2.14
N PRO A 183 -9.11 -24.12 1.31
CA PRO A 183 -8.97 -24.03 -0.14
C PRO A 183 -9.05 -22.58 -0.63
N ALA A 184 -9.97 -21.79 -0.09
CA ALA A 184 -10.12 -20.39 -0.46
C ALA A 184 -8.92 -19.55 0.01
N ILE A 185 -8.39 -19.83 1.21
CA ILE A 185 -7.18 -19.20 1.72
C ILE A 185 -5.99 -19.52 0.81
N LEU A 186 -5.84 -20.78 0.40
CA LEU A 186 -4.76 -21.20 -0.49
C LEU A 186 -4.87 -20.55 -1.86
N VAL A 187 -6.08 -20.46 -2.43
CA VAL A 187 -6.33 -19.77 -3.69
C VAL A 187 -5.87 -18.32 -3.57
N ALA A 188 -6.30 -17.57 -2.54
CA ALA A 188 -5.89 -16.19 -2.33
C ALA A 188 -4.36 -16.04 -2.20
N GLY A 189 -3.73 -16.85 -1.34
CA GLY A 189 -2.29 -16.79 -1.10
C GLY A 189 -1.45 -17.14 -2.33
N VAL A 190 -1.79 -18.21 -3.04
CA VAL A 190 -1.02 -18.68 -4.21
C VAL A 190 -1.23 -17.77 -5.41
N SER A 191 -2.46 -17.34 -5.68
CA SER A 191 -2.75 -16.41 -6.77
C SER A 191 -2.24 -14.99 -6.52
N PHE A 192 -1.91 -14.64 -5.28
CA PHE A 192 -1.08 -13.48 -4.96
C PHE A 192 0.41 -13.77 -5.17
N ALA A 193 0.93 -14.85 -4.57
CA ALA A 193 2.35 -15.15 -4.52
C ALA A 193 2.99 -15.44 -5.89
N VAL A 194 2.27 -16.08 -6.81
CA VAL A 194 2.79 -16.44 -8.14
C VAL A 194 3.02 -15.19 -9.00
N PRO A 195 2.03 -14.30 -9.23
CA PRO A 195 2.29 -13.02 -9.90
C PRO A 195 3.33 -12.19 -9.15
N GLN A 196 3.33 -12.21 -7.82
CA GLN A 196 4.32 -11.46 -7.02
C GLN A 196 5.74 -11.90 -7.37
N PHE A 197 5.98 -13.21 -7.42
CA PHE A 197 7.26 -13.77 -7.85
C PHE A 197 7.60 -13.39 -9.29
N LEU A 198 6.67 -13.54 -10.23
CA LEU A 198 6.93 -13.30 -11.65
C LEU A 198 7.24 -11.82 -11.92
N VAL A 199 6.39 -10.90 -11.45
CA VAL A 199 6.55 -9.47 -11.71
C VAL A 199 7.81 -8.94 -11.04
N SER A 200 8.10 -9.34 -9.80
CA SER A 200 9.30 -8.89 -9.08
C SER A 200 10.60 -9.38 -9.72
N ASN A 201 10.60 -10.55 -10.37
CA ASN A 201 11.78 -11.10 -11.03
C ASN A 201 11.99 -10.59 -12.47
N PHE A 202 10.91 -10.28 -13.20
CA PHE A 202 11.00 -9.96 -14.64
C PHE A 202 10.68 -8.51 -15.01
N HIS A 203 9.96 -7.76 -14.17
CA HIS A 203 9.57 -6.39 -14.44
C HIS A 203 10.18 -5.38 -13.45
N GLY A 204 10.32 -5.78 -12.20
CA GLY A 204 10.86 -4.95 -11.12
C GLY A 204 9.79 -4.58 -10.08
N PRO A 205 10.11 -3.66 -9.15
CA PRO A 205 9.37 -3.51 -7.90
C PRO A 205 8.05 -2.73 -8.02
N TRP A 206 7.84 -2.01 -9.12
CA TRP A 206 6.82 -0.98 -9.24
C TRP A 206 5.39 -1.50 -9.23
N LEU A 207 5.13 -2.64 -9.87
CA LEU A 207 3.76 -3.11 -10.14
C LEU A 207 3.40 -4.42 -9.44
N VAL A 208 4.30 -4.90 -8.60
CA VAL A 208 4.24 -6.24 -8.02
C VAL A 208 2.95 -6.43 -7.24
N ASP A 209 2.66 -5.59 -6.25
CA ASP A 209 1.48 -5.75 -5.40
C ASP A 209 0.17 -5.46 -6.12
N VAL A 210 0.14 -4.46 -7.01
CA VAL A 210 -1.07 -4.10 -7.77
C VAL A 210 -1.51 -5.27 -8.63
N ILE A 211 -0.58 -5.87 -9.39
CA ILE A 211 -0.88 -7.04 -10.23
C ILE A 211 -1.28 -8.24 -9.36
N SER A 212 -0.50 -8.54 -8.33
CA SER A 212 -0.71 -9.70 -7.46
C SER A 212 -2.05 -9.64 -6.73
N ALA A 213 -2.43 -8.46 -6.26
CA ALA A 213 -3.69 -8.21 -5.60
C ALA A 213 -4.89 -8.37 -6.54
N LEU A 214 -4.81 -7.83 -7.75
CA LEU A 214 -5.89 -7.95 -8.74
C LEU A 214 -6.09 -9.39 -9.20
N VAL A 215 -4.99 -10.13 -9.43
CA VAL A 215 -5.05 -11.56 -9.75
C VAL A 215 -5.61 -12.35 -8.57
N SER A 216 -5.16 -12.07 -7.34
CA SER A 216 -5.68 -12.70 -6.12
C SER A 216 -7.17 -12.49 -5.93
N MET A 217 -7.62 -11.25 -6.03
CA MET A 217 -9.02 -10.89 -5.91
C MET A 217 -9.86 -11.56 -7.00
N GLY A 218 -9.41 -11.51 -8.26
CA GLY A 218 -10.09 -12.15 -9.39
C GLY A 218 -10.19 -13.67 -9.23
N CYS A 219 -9.09 -14.34 -8.88
CA CYS A 219 -9.05 -15.79 -8.66
C CYS A 219 -9.92 -16.20 -7.48
N LEU A 220 -9.86 -15.49 -6.35
CA LEU A 220 -10.68 -15.78 -5.18
C LEU A 220 -12.16 -15.57 -5.50
N THR A 221 -12.54 -14.45 -6.11
CA THR A 221 -13.94 -14.19 -6.50
C THR A 221 -14.44 -15.25 -7.49
N ALA A 222 -13.63 -15.67 -8.47
CA ALA A 222 -14.00 -16.73 -9.41
C ALA A 222 -14.15 -18.09 -8.71
N PHE A 223 -13.25 -18.42 -7.80
CA PHE A 223 -13.30 -19.65 -7.01
C PHE A 223 -14.56 -19.71 -6.14
N LEU A 224 -14.93 -18.59 -5.50
CA LEU A 224 -16.12 -18.49 -4.65
C LEU A 224 -17.44 -18.57 -5.42
N LYS A 225 -17.43 -18.49 -6.77
CA LYS A 225 -18.63 -18.77 -7.58
C LYS A 225 -18.91 -20.27 -7.72
N ILE A 226 -17.89 -21.10 -7.53
CA ILE A 226 -17.95 -22.56 -7.73
C ILE A 226 -17.90 -23.27 -6.37
N TRP A 227 -17.17 -22.71 -5.42
CA TRP A 227 -16.95 -23.28 -4.10
C TRP A 227 -17.54 -22.40 -3.00
N HIS A 228 -18.23 -23.04 -2.05
CA HIS A 228 -18.77 -22.38 -0.86
C HIS A 228 -18.35 -23.14 0.41
N PRO A 229 -18.16 -22.44 1.53
CA PRO A 229 -17.87 -23.08 2.81
C PRO A 229 -19.07 -23.91 3.27
N LYS A 230 -18.81 -25.05 3.93
CA LYS A 230 -19.87 -25.92 4.48
C LYS A 230 -20.69 -25.23 5.57
N GLU A 231 -20.07 -24.33 6.31
CA GLU A 231 -20.66 -23.55 7.39
C GLU A 231 -20.31 -22.09 7.14
N ILE A 232 -21.34 -21.24 7.02
CA ILE A 232 -21.18 -19.80 6.79
C ILE A 232 -20.92 -19.11 8.12
N TRP A 233 -19.77 -18.46 8.22
CA TRP A 233 -19.38 -17.72 9.42
C TRP A 233 -19.85 -16.27 9.34
N THR A 234 -20.97 -15.94 9.97
CA THR A 234 -21.55 -14.58 9.93
C THR A 234 -21.07 -13.68 11.07
N SER A 235 -20.55 -14.27 12.15
CA SER A 235 -20.04 -13.55 13.32
C SER A 235 -18.79 -12.73 12.98
N THR A 236 -18.77 -11.47 13.41
CA THR A 236 -17.61 -10.57 13.32
C THR A 236 -16.74 -10.58 14.58
N ARG A 237 -17.09 -11.39 15.58
CA ARG A 237 -16.38 -11.48 16.86
C ARG A 237 -15.14 -12.37 16.71
N ILE A 238 -13.99 -11.87 17.17
CA ILE A 238 -12.75 -12.67 17.21
C ILE A 238 -12.93 -13.82 18.21
N LEU A 239 -12.61 -15.05 17.79
CA LEU A 239 -12.77 -16.23 18.63
C LEU A 239 -11.84 -16.15 19.86
N GLY A 240 -12.40 -16.35 21.07
CA GLY A 240 -11.62 -16.41 22.30
C GLY A 240 -11.13 -15.05 22.83
N ARG A 241 -11.59 -13.93 22.27
CA ARG A 241 -11.34 -12.59 22.81
C ARG A 241 -12.63 -11.87 23.15
N HIS A 242 -12.65 -11.25 24.32
CA HIS A 242 -13.63 -10.22 24.64
C HIS A 242 -13.10 -8.89 24.12
N ASP A 243 -13.82 -8.27 23.19
CA ASP A 243 -13.52 -6.95 22.66
C ASP A 243 -14.76 -6.08 22.85
N ASP A 244 -14.62 -5.06 23.69
CA ASP A 244 -15.60 -4.05 24.03
C ASP A 244 -15.28 -2.69 23.39
N SER A 245 -14.29 -2.64 22.48
CA SER A 245 -14.02 -1.44 21.70
C SER A 245 -15.24 -1.08 20.86
N LYS A 246 -15.77 0.12 21.10
CA LYS A 246 -16.90 0.70 20.39
C LYS A 246 -16.42 1.85 19.52
N VAL A 247 -17.21 2.17 18.51
CA VAL A 247 -17.03 3.44 17.82
C VAL A 247 -17.72 4.52 18.64
N ASP A 248 -16.99 5.54 19.08
CA ASP A 248 -17.49 6.63 19.93
C ASP A 248 -18.70 7.36 19.33
N ASN A 249 -18.87 7.32 18.00
CA ASN A 249 -20.03 7.85 17.27
C ASN A 249 -20.60 6.81 16.28
N ALA A 250 -21.09 5.68 16.79
CA ALA A 250 -21.78 4.67 15.97
C ALA A 250 -22.95 5.26 15.16
N GLU A 251 -23.66 6.25 15.73
CA GLU A 251 -24.76 6.97 15.07
C GLU A 251 -24.29 7.82 13.88
N ALA A 252 -23.07 8.38 13.91
CA ALA A 252 -22.53 9.14 12.77
C ALA A 252 -22.13 8.21 11.62
N LEU A 253 -21.62 7.01 11.91
CA LEU A 253 -21.36 5.97 10.92
C LEU A 253 -22.65 5.40 10.33
N GLU A 254 -23.70 5.23 11.14
CA GLU A 254 -25.03 4.84 10.66
C GLU A 254 -25.72 5.95 9.87
N ALA A 255 -25.54 7.21 10.26
CA ALA A 255 -26.05 8.37 9.53
C ALA A 255 -25.32 8.53 8.19
N ASP A 256 -24.00 8.36 8.14
CA ASP A 256 -23.25 8.24 6.89
C ASP A 256 -23.78 7.04 6.08
N ALA A 257 -23.94 5.86 6.68
CA ALA A 257 -24.46 4.69 5.96
C ALA A 257 -25.88 4.90 5.39
N LYS A 258 -26.76 5.60 6.11
CA LYS A 258 -28.16 5.90 5.70
C LYS A 258 -28.26 7.06 4.71
N ALA A 259 -27.52 8.15 4.91
CA ALA A 259 -27.43 9.24 3.93
C ALA A 259 -26.82 8.74 2.61
N ASN A 260 -25.89 7.78 2.68
CA ASN A 260 -25.25 7.15 1.53
C ASN A 260 -26.09 6.03 0.88
N ALA A 261 -27.05 5.41 1.58
CA ALA A 261 -28.02 4.51 0.98
C ALA A 261 -29.00 5.23 0.02
N ALA A 262 -29.11 6.56 0.15
CA ALA A 262 -29.85 7.42 -0.77
C ALA A 262 -29.07 7.76 -2.06
N SER A 263 -27.84 7.25 -2.24
CA SER A 263 -27.09 7.37 -3.50
C SER A 263 -27.74 6.51 -4.60
N ALA A 264 -28.69 7.11 -5.29
CA ALA A 264 -29.45 6.53 -6.38
C ALA A 264 -28.56 5.99 -7.52
N ASN A 265 -28.82 4.74 -7.96
CA ASN A 265 -28.47 4.20 -9.28
C ASN A 265 -26.99 4.28 -9.74
N ILE A 266 -26.00 4.25 -8.84
CA ILE A 266 -24.60 4.08 -9.27
C ILE A 266 -24.36 2.59 -9.54
N SER A 267 -24.17 2.23 -10.81
CA SER A 267 -23.79 0.87 -11.20
C SER A 267 -22.43 0.47 -10.61
N VAL A 268 -22.24 -0.82 -10.33
CA VAL A 268 -20.94 -1.37 -9.85
C VAL A 268 -19.78 -0.95 -10.77
N ILE A 269 -19.99 -0.95 -12.08
CA ILE A 269 -18.95 -0.53 -13.05
C ILE A 269 -18.51 0.92 -12.82
N LYS A 270 -19.46 1.85 -12.65
CA LYS A 270 -19.15 3.26 -12.34
C LYS A 270 -18.45 3.41 -10.98
N ALA A 271 -18.75 2.56 -10.01
CA ALA A 271 -18.10 2.58 -8.70
C ALA A 271 -16.63 2.10 -8.75
N TRP A 272 -16.33 1.14 -9.63
CA TRP A 272 -14.97 0.65 -9.87
C TRP A 272 -14.14 1.58 -10.76
N MET A 273 -14.78 2.40 -11.61
CA MET A 273 -14.13 3.25 -12.60
C MET A 273 -12.96 4.10 -12.03
N PRO A 274 -13.09 4.84 -10.91
CA PRO A 274 -11.99 5.66 -10.39
C PRO A 274 -10.76 4.82 -10.00
N TRP A 275 -10.98 3.60 -9.52
CA TRP A 275 -9.92 2.67 -9.11
C TRP A 275 -9.24 2.01 -10.31
N VAL A 276 -10.00 1.73 -11.37
CA VAL A 276 -9.44 1.26 -12.65
C VAL A 276 -8.61 2.37 -13.30
N ILE A 277 -9.10 3.62 -13.30
CA ILE A 277 -8.34 4.78 -13.79
C ILE A 277 -7.07 4.95 -12.95
N LEU A 278 -7.18 4.95 -11.62
CA LEU A 278 -6.02 4.97 -10.72
C LEU A 278 -5.00 3.91 -11.11
N THR A 279 -5.45 2.67 -11.27
CA THR A 279 -4.61 1.54 -11.69
C THR A 279 -3.87 1.90 -12.97
N VAL A 280 -4.57 2.23 -14.05
CA VAL A 280 -3.95 2.56 -15.35
C VAL A 280 -2.92 3.68 -15.24
N PHE A 281 -3.21 4.76 -14.52
CA PHE A 281 -2.29 5.87 -14.33
C PHE A 281 -1.07 5.48 -13.49
N VAL A 282 -1.27 4.75 -12.41
CA VAL A 282 -0.21 4.20 -11.55
C VAL A 282 0.68 3.25 -12.35
N PHE A 283 0.11 2.44 -13.25
CA PHE A 283 0.86 1.63 -14.21
C PHE A 283 1.73 2.48 -15.13
N VAL A 284 1.14 3.48 -15.79
CA VAL A 284 1.88 4.38 -16.69
C VAL A 284 3.00 5.12 -15.95
N TRP A 285 2.73 5.63 -14.75
CA TRP A 285 3.74 6.30 -13.92
C TRP A 285 4.78 5.34 -13.34
N GLY A 286 4.49 4.05 -13.22
CA GLY A 286 5.43 3.02 -12.79
C GLY A 286 6.49 2.68 -13.84
N ILE A 287 6.23 2.95 -15.12
CA ILE A 287 7.12 2.59 -16.23
C ILE A 287 8.38 3.49 -16.23
N PRO A 288 9.60 2.92 -16.19
CA PRO A 288 10.85 3.70 -16.18
C PRO A 288 10.99 4.68 -17.35
N GLU A 289 10.55 4.30 -18.54
CA GLU A 289 10.57 5.12 -19.76
C GLU A 289 9.68 6.36 -19.61
N PHE A 290 8.50 6.20 -19.02
CA PHE A 290 7.59 7.30 -18.76
C PHE A 290 8.18 8.28 -17.74
N LYS A 291 8.82 7.75 -16.69
CA LYS A 291 9.53 8.58 -15.70
C LYS A 291 10.65 9.40 -16.34
N LYS A 292 11.48 8.78 -17.17
CA LYS A 292 12.55 9.47 -17.91
C LYS A 292 12.00 10.56 -18.81
N LEU A 293 10.88 10.30 -19.48
CA LEU A 293 10.23 11.30 -20.34
C LEU A 293 9.72 12.49 -19.52
N MET A 294 9.05 12.25 -18.40
CA MET A 294 8.57 13.31 -17.50
C MET A 294 9.70 14.09 -16.81
N ASP A 295 10.78 13.40 -16.40
CA ASP A 295 11.98 14.03 -15.86
C ASP A 295 12.71 14.89 -16.92
N GLY A 296 12.59 14.52 -18.20
CA GLY A 296 13.08 15.31 -19.32
C GLY A 296 12.28 16.59 -19.56
N VAL A 297 10.97 16.58 -19.27
CA VAL A 297 10.13 17.78 -19.32
C VAL A 297 10.51 18.73 -18.19
N TRP A 298 10.60 18.21 -16.96
CA TRP A 298 10.97 19.03 -15.83
C TRP A 298 11.57 18.22 -14.69
N GLN A 299 12.76 18.63 -14.26
CA GLN A 299 13.39 18.18 -13.04
C GLN A 299 14.18 19.34 -12.44
N TRP A 300 14.05 19.56 -11.14
CA TRP A 300 14.89 20.51 -10.42
C TRP A 300 15.83 19.75 -9.50
N LYS A 301 17.14 19.96 -9.67
CA LYS A 301 18.16 19.37 -8.80
C LYS A 301 18.79 20.48 -7.98
N TYR A 302 18.78 20.32 -6.66
CA TYR A 302 19.37 21.25 -5.72
C TYR A 302 20.45 20.55 -4.91
N ALA A 303 21.71 20.87 -5.19
CA ALA A 303 22.85 20.40 -4.41
C ALA A 303 22.88 21.13 -3.07
N ILE A 304 22.91 20.39 -1.96
CA ILE A 304 22.85 20.97 -0.61
C ILE A 304 24.18 21.67 -0.31
N PRO A 305 24.19 23.00 -0.13
CA PRO A 305 25.43 23.76 0.08
C PRO A 305 26.14 23.33 1.36
N GLY A 306 27.43 23.03 1.26
CA GLY A 306 28.24 22.56 2.38
C GLY A 306 27.95 21.11 2.80
N LEU A 307 27.27 20.32 1.97
CA LEU A 307 27.11 18.88 2.16
C LEU A 307 27.41 18.09 0.87
N ASP A 308 27.03 18.61 -0.30
CA ASP A 308 27.30 17.93 -1.58
C ASP A 308 28.79 17.68 -1.77
N LYS A 309 29.16 16.40 -1.96
CA LYS A 309 30.53 15.91 -2.12
C LYS A 309 31.48 16.20 -0.94
N ALA A 310 30.95 16.66 0.20
CA ALA A 310 31.74 16.92 1.40
C ALA A 310 32.03 15.64 2.21
N VAL A 311 31.21 14.60 2.04
CA VAL A 311 31.37 13.31 2.71
C VAL A 311 32.01 12.32 1.73
N LEU A 312 33.04 11.59 2.17
CA LEU A 312 33.67 10.54 1.38
C LEU A 312 33.13 9.17 1.84
N LYS A 313 32.56 8.39 0.92
CA LYS A 313 32.36 6.96 1.14
C LYS A 313 33.68 6.24 0.90
N GLY A 314 34.08 5.36 1.80
CA GLY A 314 35.31 4.55 1.70
C GLY A 314 35.08 3.07 2.05
N PRO A 315 36.14 2.23 2.06
CA PRO A 315 36.03 0.83 2.44
C PRO A 315 35.51 0.65 3.87
N PRO A 316 34.66 -0.36 4.17
CA PRO A 316 34.25 -1.47 3.30
C PRO A 316 33.04 -1.16 2.39
N VAL A 317 32.46 0.05 2.47
CA VAL A 317 31.22 0.42 1.75
C VAL A 317 31.47 0.56 0.25
N VAL A 318 32.62 1.11 -0.13
CA VAL A 318 33.06 1.24 -1.53
C VAL A 318 34.55 0.90 -1.63
N ALA A 319 34.95 0.23 -2.72
CA ALA A 319 36.34 -0.22 -2.91
C ALA A 319 37.35 0.93 -3.05
N LYS A 320 36.91 2.08 -3.57
CA LYS A 320 37.69 3.31 -3.69
C LYS A 320 36.92 4.44 -3.04
N GLN A 321 37.63 5.43 -2.48
CA GLN A 321 36.97 6.59 -1.90
C GLN A 321 36.26 7.40 -2.98
N ILE A 322 34.98 7.68 -2.77
CA ILE A 322 34.13 8.46 -3.69
C ILE A 322 33.40 9.51 -2.87
N ALA A 323 33.34 10.74 -3.39
CA ALA A 323 32.57 11.81 -2.77
C ALA A 323 31.06 11.57 -2.94
N GLU A 324 30.33 11.62 -1.84
CA GLU A 324 28.90 11.35 -1.78
C GLU A 324 28.10 12.54 -2.29
N PRO A 325 27.25 12.36 -3.32
CA PRO A 325 26.35 13.42 -3.77
C PRO A 325 25.26 13.67 -2.72
N ALA A 326 25.03 14.94 -2.39
CA ALA A 326 23.94 15.37 -1.54
C ALA A 326 23.03 16.31 -2.34
N VAL A 327 22.30 15.73 -3.28
CA VAL A 327 21.45 16.45 -4.23
C VAL A 327 20.00 16.07 -4.00
N PHE A 328 19.17 17.06 -3.69
CA PHE A 328 17.73 16.89 -3.71
C PHE A 328 17.23 16.94 -5.15
N ALA A 329 16.58 15.86 -5.59
CA ALA A 329 15.94 15.80 -6.90
C ALA A 329 14.44 15.98 -6.73
N PHE A 330 13.92 17.09 -7.25
CA PHE A 330 12.51 17.42 -7.27
C PHE A 330 11.95 17.19 -8.66
N ASN A 331 11.28 16.06 -8.82
CA ASN A 331 10.77 15.54 -10.09
C ASN A 331 9.26 15.31 -10.05
N VAL A 332 8.51 16.35 -9.69
CA VAL A 332 7.06 16.23 -9.40
C VAL A 332 6.27 15.55 -10.53
N LEU A 333 6.61 15.77 -11.80
CA LEU A 333 5.88 15.19 -12.93
C LEU A 333 5.99 13.66 -13.00
N SER A 334 7.14 13.09 -12.66
CA SER A 334 7.38 11.64 -12.70
C SER A 334 7.06 10.94 -11.37
N MET A 335 6.77 11.71 -10.31
CA MET A 335 6.38 11.14 -9.02
C MET A 335 5.05 10.39 -9.12
N ALA A 336 4.98 9.26 -8.41
CA ALA A 336 3.78 8.43 -8.28
C ALA A 336 2.53 9.24 -7.92
N GLY A 337 2.65 10.17 -6.96
CA GLY A 337 1.54 11.01 -6.52
C GLY A 337 0.93 11.87 -7.64
N THR A 338 1.68 12.22 -8.67
CA THR A 338 1.15 12.95 -9.83
C THR A 338 0.30 12.05 -10.72
N GLY A 339 0.70 10.80 -10.91
CA GLY A 339 -0.16 9.80 -11.57
C GLY A 339 -1.48 9.63 -10.83
N ILE A 340 -1.43 9.59 -9.49
CA ILE A 340 -2.64 9.54 -8.65
C ILE A 340 -3.48 10.82 -8.81
N LEU A 341 -2.86 12.01 -8.79
CA LEU A 341 -3.58 13.28 -8.99
C LEU A 341 -4.29 13.31 -10.34
N VAL A 342 -3.60 13.00 -11.44
CA VAL A 342 -4.21 12.99 -12.78
C VAL A 342 -5.32 11.95 -12.83
N SER A 343 -5.14 10.78 -12.22
CA SER A 343 -6.19 9.77 -12.11
C SER A 343 -7.42 10.29 -11.34
N ALA A 344 -7.21 11.07 -10.28
CA ALA A 344 -8.26 11.65 -9.47
C ALA A 344 -9.01 12.75 -10.21
N LEU A 345 -8.32 13.57 -11.01
CA LEU A 345 -8.93 14.59 -11.86
C LEU A 345 -9.78 13.96 -12.96
N VAL A 346 -9.22 12.99 -13.69
CA VAL A 346 -9.95 12.28 -14.76
C VAL A 346 -11.13 11.49 -14.17
N GLY A 347 -10.91 10.78 -13.07
CA GLY A 347 -11.97 10.07 -12.35
C GLY A 347 -13.04 11.03 -11.83
N GLY A 348 -12.65 12.18 -11.27
CA GLY A 348 -13.53 13.23 -10.77
C GLY A 348 -14.46 13.78 -11.85
N LEU A 349 -13.89 14.13 -13.01
CA LEU A 349 -14.67 14.60 -14.16
C LEU A 349 -15.68 13.55 -14.63
N LEU A 350 -15.27 12.28 -14.73
CA LEU A 350 -16.16 11.18 -15.13
C LEU A 350 -17.22 10.85 -14.07
N MET A 351 -16.96 11.18 -12.81
CA MET A 351 -17.92 11.12 -11.71
C MET A 351 -18.87 12.32 -11.66
N GLY A 352 -18.69 13.33 -12.54
CA GLY A 352 -19.55 14.50 -12.66
C GLY A 352 -19.15 15.67 -11.76
N TYR A 353 -17.95 15.67 -11.17
CA TYR A 353 -17.42 16.84 -10.46
C TYR A 353 -16.93 17.90 -11.47
N SER A 354 -17.20 19.17 -11.18
CA SER A 354 -16.85 20.33 -12.01
C SER A 354 -15.90 21.29 -11.31
#